data_AF-A0A840Q8Q7-F1
#
_entry.id   AF-A0A840Q8Q7-F1
#
_cell.length_a   1.000
_cell.length_b   1.000
_cell.length_c   1.000
_cell.angle_alpha   90.00
_cell.angle_beta   90.00
_cell.angle_gamma   90.00
#
_symmetry.space_group_name_H-M   'P 1'
#
loop_
_entity.id
_entity.type
_entity.pdbx_description
1 polymer ?
#
loop_
_entity_poly.entity_id
_entity_poly.type
_entity_poly.pdbx_seq_one_letter_code
_entity_poly.pdbx_strand_id
1 'polypeptide(L)'
;MATYVRACDASALRKLVEATGRHADVAFRAGISPVRLSQILGGASPVIPLQQAAKLEDVLGVPHGTLFVLDDPGASELIGPYLPRPDVEGDGAETGAA
;
A
#
# COMPACT_ATOMS: atom_id res chain seq x y z
N MET A 1 -14.61 -11.38 -5.22
CA MET A 1 -13.27 -11.40 -5.85
C MET A 1 -12.26 -10.91 -4.84
N ALA A 2 -11.06 -11.48 -4.81
CA ALA A 2 -9.99 -10.95 -3.97
C ALA A 2 -9.36 -9.73 -4.68
N THR A 3 -9.37 -8.58 -4.03
CA THR A 3 -8.69 -7.38 -4.53
C THR A 3 -7.22 -7.44 -4.16
N TYR A 4 -6.36 -7.22 -5.15
CA TYR A 4 -4.91 -7.20 -4.97
C TYR A 4 -4.38 -5.78 -5.13
N VAL A 5 -3.36 -5.47 -4.35
CA VAL A 5 -2.63 -4.21 -4.39
C VAL A 5 -1.15 -4.50 -4.54
N ARG A 6 -0.45 -3.56 -5.17
CA ARG A 6 0.98 -3.59 -5.42
C ARG A 6 1.69 -2.62 -4.50
N ALA A 7 2.83 -3.02 -3.94
CA ALA A 7 3.75 -2.12 -3.25
C ALA A 7 4.29 -1.08 -4.24
N CYS A 8 3.98 0.19 -4.02
CA CYS A 8 4.43 1.29 -4.86
C CYS A 8 5.90 1.61 -4.60
N ASP A 9 6.32 1.58 -3.33
CA ASP A 9 7.68 1.87 -2.92
C ASP A 9 8.22 0.80 -1.94
N ALA A 10 8.86 -0.23 -2.51
CA ALA A 10 9.44 -1.32 -1.73
C ALA A 10 10.58 -0.86 -0.81
N SER A 11 11.27 0.23 -1.17
CA SER A 11 12.39 0.78 -0.39
C SER A 11 11.89 1.51 0.86
N ALA A 12 10.84 2.32 0.73
CA ALA A 12 10.18 2.97 1.85
C ALA A 12 9.55 1.94 2.79
N LEU A 13 8.86 0.94 2.24
CA LEU A 13 8.30 -0.17 3.00
C LEU A 13 9.38 -0.90 3.79
N ARG A 14 10.52 -1.22 3.15
CA ARG A 14 11.65 -1.87 3.83
C ARG A 14 12.18 -1.03 5.00
N LYS A 15 12.41 0.27 4.79
CA LYS A 15 12.89 1.16 5.87
C LYS A 15 11.95 1.20 7.07
N LEU A 16 10.64 1.22 6.83
CA LEU A 16 9.63 1.20 7.90
C LEU A 16 9.65 -0.10 8.68
N VAL A 17 9.71 -1.24 7.98
CA VAL A 17 9.79 -2.56 8.63
C VAL A 17 11.12 -2.71 9.40
N GLU A 18 12.23 -2.23 8.85
CA GLU A 18 13.52 -2.21 9.53
C GLU A 18 13.50 -1.31 10.78
N ALA A 19 12.85 -0.14 10.72
CA ALA A 19 12.71 0.77 11.85
C ALA A 19 11.92 0.16 13.02
N THR A 20 10.95 -0.72 12.75
CA THR A 20 10.27 -1.49 13.80
C THR A 20 11.15 -2.57 14.45
N GLY A 21 12.29 -2.96 13.83
CA GLY A 21 13.24 -3.92 14.39
C GLY A 21 12.74 -5.37 14.53
N ARG A 22 11.48 -5.67 14.14
CA ARG A 22 10.83 -6.97 14.35
C ARG A 22 10.11 -7.47 13.09
N HIS A 23 10.88 -7.76 12.05
CA HIS A 23 10.38 -8.26 10.76
C HIS A 23 9.34 -9.39 10.87
N ALA A 24 9.62 -10.40 11.71
CA ALA A 24 8.72 -11.55 11.89
C ALA A 24 7.41 -11.19 12.60
N ASP A 25 7.47 -10.26 13.57
CA ASP A 25 6.30 -9.79 14.31
C ASP A 25 5.37 -8.98 13.42
N VAL A 26 5.95 -8.07 12.62
CA VAL A 26 5.22 -7.27 11.63
C VAL A 26 4.53 -8.17 10.61
N ALA A 27 5.24 -9.17 10.07
CA ALA A 27 4.67 -10.15 9.14
C ALA A 27 3.47 -10.89 9.79
N PHE A 28 3.67 -11.40 11.01
CA PHE A 28 2.64 -12.15 11.73
C PHE A 28 1.39 -11.31 12.00
N ARG A 29 1.56 -10.07 12.48
CA ARG A 29 0.44 -9.15 12.74
C ARG A 29 -0.30 -8.74 11.47
N ALA A 30 0.41 -8.60 10.35
CA ALA A 30 -0.20 -8.37 9.05
C ALA A 30 -0.88 -9.63 8.45
N GLY A 31 -0.70 -10.80 9.07
CA GLY A 31 -1.17 -12.08 8.54
C GLY A 31 -0.43 -12.52 7.27
N ILE A 32 0.82 -12.08 7.10
CA ILE A 32 1.70 -12.36 5.97
C ILE A 32 2.80 -13.32 6.46
N SER A 33 3.15 -14.32 5.65
CA SER A 33 4.32 -15.16 5.94
C SER A 33 5.61 -14.32 5.92
N PRO A 34 6.57 -14.52 6.84
CA PRO A 34 7.86 -13.81 6.83
C PRO A 34 8.59 -13.91 5.49
N VAL A 35 8.51 -15.07 4.83
CA VAL A 35 9.10 -15.28 3.50
C VAL A 35 8.44 -14.39 2.46
N ARG A 36 7.10 -14.31 2.50
CA ARG A 36 6.33 -13.47 1.58
C ARG A 36 6.59 -11.99 1.83
N LEU A 37 6.71 -11.57 3.10
CA LEU A 37 7.11 -10.20 3.43
C LEU A 37 8.49 -9.89 2.83
N SER A 38 9.49 -10.76 3.03
CA SER A 38 10.82 -10.57 2.42
C SER A 38 10.79 -10.48 0.89
N GLN A 39 9.92 -11.23 0.22
CA GLN A 39 9.75 -11.14 -1.25
C GLN A 39 9.15 -9.80 -1.70
N ILE A 40 8.23 -9.23 -0.92
CA ILE A 40 7.65 -7.90 -1.18
C ILE A 40 8.72 -6.82 -0.97
N LEU A 41 9.44 -6.90 0.16
CA LEU A 41 10.53 -5.95 0.47
C LEU A 41 11.66 -6.03 -0.55
N GLY A 42 11.93 -7.21 -1.09
CA GLY A 42 12.90 -7.44 -2.16
C GLY A 42 12.39 -7.13 -3.57
N GLY A 43 11.14 -6.71 -3.74
CA GLY A 43 10.53 -6.40 -5.03
C GLY A 43 10.29 -7.60 -5.95
N ALA A 44 10.58 -8.82 -5.50
CA ALA A 44 10.41 -10.05 -6.29
C ALA A 44 8.93 -10.43 -6.47
N SER A 45 8.08 -10.08 -5.51
CA SER A 45 6.62 -10.25 -5.61
C SER A 45 5.93 -9.10 -4.86
N PRO A 46 5.73 -7.94 -5.51
CA PRO A 46 5.21 -6.75 -4.85
C PRO A 46 3.68 -6.78 -4.65
N VAL A 47 2.99 -7.87 -5.02
CA VAL A 47 1.53 -7.95 -5.03
C VAL A 47 0.99 -8.77 -3.86
N ILE A 48 0.08 -8.15 -3.08
CA ILE A 48 -0.60 -8.79 -1.96
C ILE A 48 -2.10 -8.48 -1.93
N PRO A 49 -2.91 -9.34 -1.28
CA PRO A 49 -4.29 -9.04 -0.96
C PRO A 49 -4.43 -7.70 -0.22
N LEU A 50 -5.43 -6.91 -0.62
CA LEU A 50 -5.76 -5.62 0.00
C LEU A 50 -5.88 -5.70 1.53
N GLN A 51 -6.54 -6.74 2.04
CA GLN A 51 -6.71 -6.91 3.48
C GLN A 51 -5.37 -7.10 4.22
N GLN A 52 -4.38 -7.74 3.59
CA GLN A 52 -3.05 -7.89 4.16
C GLN A 52 -2.25 -6.59 4.07
N ALA A 53 -2.41 -5.82 2.98
CA ALA A 53 -1.82 -4.49 2.86
C ALA A 53 -2.35 -3.52 3.92
N ALA A 54 -3.67 -3.45 4.10
CA ALA A 54 -4.29 -2.62 5.13
C ALA A 54 -3.79 -2.95 6.53
N LYS A 55 -3.71 -4.24 6.87
CA LYS A 55 -3.14 -4.66 8.16
C LYS A 55 -1.66 -4.32 8.30
N LEU A 56 -0.89 -4.41 7.21
CA LEU A 56 0.52 -4.05 7.24
C LEU A 56 0.69 -2.54 7.46
N GLU A 57 -0.11 -1.72 6.79
CA GLU A 57 -0.11 -0.26 6.97
C GLU A 57 -0.55 0.12 8.40
N ASP A 58 -1.56 -0.54 8.96
CA ASP A 58 -2.00 -0.37 10.36
C ASP A 58 -0.89 -0.73 11.37
N VAL A 59 -0.22 -1.87 11.16
CA VAL A 59 0.91 -2.30 12.02
C VAL A 59 2.09 -1.35 11.95
N LEU A 60 2.35 -0.76 10.78
CA LEU A 60 3.40 0.23 10.55
C LEU A 60 2.97 1.64 10.98
N GLY A 61 1.71 1.85 11.34
CA GLY A 61 1.16 3.15 11.75
C GLY A 61 1.11 4.17 10.62
N VAL A 62 0.97 3.73 9.37
CA VAL A 62 0.88 4.61 8.19
C VAL A 62 -0.54 4.65 7.63
N PRO A 63 -0.97 5.76 6.99
CA PRO A 63 -2.27 5.83 6.35
C PRO A 63 -2.41 4.79 5.23
N HIS A 64 -3.61 4.24 5.07
CA HIS A 64 -3.91 3.28 4.01
C HIS A 64 -3.70 3.91 2.63
N GLY A 65 -3.06 3.17 1.72
CA GLY A 65 -2.74 3.66 0.39
C GLY A 65 -1.42 4.45 0.29
N THR A 66 -0.65 4.50 1.37
CA THR A 66 0.66 5.17 1.38
C THR A 66 1.73 4.27 0.76
N LEU A 67 1.69 2.97 1.07
CA LEU A 67 2.71 2.01 0.63
C LEU A 67 2.21 1.10 -0.49
N PHE A 68 0.89 0.99 -0.64
CA PHE A 68 0.25 0.08 -1.58
C PHE A 68 -0.75 0.81 -2.46
N VAL A 69 -0.79 0.46 -3.74
CA VAL A 69 -1.73 0.98 -4.73
C VAL A 69 -2.46 -0.16 -5.42
N LEU A 70 -3.67 0.09 -5.88
CA LEU A 70 -4.43 -0.85 -6.70
C LEU A 70 -3.68 -1.15 -8.00
N ASP A 71 -3.51 -2.43 -8.29
CA ASP A 71 -2.91 -2.90 -9.55
C ASP A 71 -3.93 -2.84 -10.70
N ASP A 72 -5.23 -2.93 -10.40
CA ASP A 72 -6.31 -2.96 -11.38
C ASP A 72 -7.25 -1.74 -11.25
N PRO A 73 -7.25 -0.81 -12.21
CA PRO A 73 -8.13 0.37 -12.21
C PRO A 73 -9.59 0.03 -12.52
N GLY A 74 -9.92 -1.22 -12.87
CA GLY A 74 -11.30 -1.68 -13.08
C GLY A 74 -12.03 -2.05 -11.78
N ALA A 75 -11.31 -2.24 -10.67
CA ALA A 75 -11.89 -2.56 -9.36
C ALA A 75 -12.34 -1.31 -8.55
N SER A 76 -12.47 -0.17 -9.24
CA SER A 76 -12.43 1.18 -8.67
C SER A 76 -13.63 1.65 -7.82
N GLU A 77 -14.73 0.90 -7.70
CA GLU A 77 -15.94 1.44 -7.06
C GLU A 77 -15.97 1.39 -5.51
N LEU A 78 -15.02 0.70 -4.85
CA LEU A 78 -15.14 0.45 -3.40
C LEU A 78 -13.90 0.76 -2.55
N ILE A 79 -12.81 1.29 -3.14
CA ILE A 79 -11.49 1.24 -2.49
C ILE A 79 -10.75 2.58 -2.61
N GLY A 80 -11.40 3.64 -2.15
CA GLY A 80 -10.93 5.03 -2.19
C GLY A 80 -9.48 5.31 -1.75
N PRO A 81 -8.93 4.71 -0.68
CA PRO A 81 -7.56 5.02 -0.25
C PRO A 81 -6.48 4.37 -1.12
N TYR A 82 -6.79 3.27 -1.82
CA TYR A 82 -5.79 2.51 -2.59
C TYR A 82 -5.78 2.84 -4.07
N LEU A 83 -6.66 3.74 -4.53
CA LEU A 83 -6.61 4.21 -5.90
C LEU A 83 -5.25 4.88 -6.14
N PRO A 84 -4.58 4.62 -7.28
CA PRO A 84 -3.43 5.41 -7.67
C PRO A 84 -3.89 6.87 -7.65
N ARG A 85 -3.28 7.68 -6.78
CA ARG A 85 -3.56 9.12 -6.79
C ARG A 85 -3.33 9.56 -8.23
N PRO A 86 -4.32 10.19 -8.89
CA PRO A 86 -3.97 10.99 -10.05
C PRO A 86 -2.92 11.97 -9.53
N ASP A 87 -1.74 11.90 -10.10
CA ASP A 87 -0.75 12.95 -9.94
C ASP A 87 -1.51 14.26 -10.10
N VAL A 88 -1.34 15.15 -9.13
CA VAL A 88 -1.86 16.52 -9.17
C VAL A 88 -1.06 17.23 -10.26
N GLU A 89 -1.33 16.88 -11.50
CA GLU A 89 -0.91 17.58 -12.70
C GLU A 89 -2.15 18.36 -13.17
N GLY A 90 -2.30 19.58 -12.66
CA GLY A 90 -3.43 20.43 -13.00
C GLY A 90 -3.70 21.55 -12.01
N ASP A 91 -2.80 22.51 -11.97
CA ASP A 91 -3.08 23.91 -11.60
C ASP A 91 -4.40 24.39 -12.25
N GLY A 92 -5.25 25.09 -11.50
CA GLY A 92 -6.50 25.65 -12.05
C GLY A 92 -7.61 25.87 -11.04
N ALA A 93 -7.32 26.61 -9.98
CA ALA A 93 -8.36 27.36 -9.27
C ALA A 93 -8.92 28.41 -10.23
N GLU A 94 -10.13 28.23 -10.76
CA GLU A 94 -11.05 29.24 -11.30
C GLU A 94 -12.26 28.47 -11.86
N THR A 95 -13.48 28.55 -11.34
CA THR A 95 -14.50 29.60 -11.57
C THR A 95 -15.75 29.13 -10.80
N GLY A 96 -16.61 29.91 -10.17
CA GLY A 96 -16.76 31.33 -9.97
C GLY A 96 -18.01 31.49 -9.10
N ALA A 97 -17.91 32.30 -8.05
CA ALA A 97 -19.05 32.80 -7.30
C ALA A 97 -19.46 34.14 -7.93
N ALA A 98 -20.68 34.22 -8.43
CA ALA A 98 -21.58 35.39 -8.44
C ALA A 98 -22.80 35.09 -9.32
#